data_AF-A0A356IWM4-F1
#
_entry.id   AF-A0A356IWM4-F1
#
_cell.length_a   1.000
_cell.length_b   1.000
_cell.length_c   1.000
_cell.angle_alpha   90.00
_cell.angle_beta   90.00
_cell.angle_gamma   90.00
#
_symmetry.space_group_name_H-M   'P 1'
#
loop_
_entity.id
_entity.type
_entity.pdbx_description
1 polymer ?
#
loop_
_entity_poly.entity_id
_entity_poly.type
_entity_poly.pdbx_seq_one_letter_code
_entity_poly.pdbx_strand_id
1 'polypeptide(L)' 'LGRVGIYEVMPLSQELKDMISHDAELNELRKQAMKEGMRTLRLSGAQKVAAGLTTPEEVLRVAPVVGGA' A
#
# COMPACT_ATOMS: atom_id res chain seq x y z
N LEU A 1 -12.29 21.39 8.68
CA LEU A 1 -11.62 20.12 9.03
C LEU A 1 -12.42 18.98 8.44
N GLY A 2 -11.78 18.14 7.65
CA GLY A 2 -12.42 17.05 6.91
C GLY A 2 -11.58 15.78 6.99
N ARG A 3 -12.03 14.73 6.31
CA ARG A 3 -11.29 13.46 6.22
C ARG A 3 -10.36 13.50 5.00
N VAL A 4 -9.18 12.92 5.12
CA VAL A 4 -8.27 12.66 4.01
C VAL A 4 -8.16 11.16 3.76
N GLY A 5 -8.26 10.75 2.50
CA GLY A 5 -8.06 9.36 2.11
C GLY A 5 -6.58 9.03 1.94
N ILE A 6 -6.20 7.84 2.40
CA ILE A 6 -4.95 7.16 2.04
C ILE A 6 -5.30 5.93 1.21
N TYR A 7 -4.49 5.63 0.21
CA TYR A 7 -4.83 4.62 -0.80
C TYR A 7 -3.63 3.73 -1.09
N GLU A 8 -3.93 2.46 -1.28
CA GLU A 8 -3.04 1.44 -1.82
C GLU A 8 -3.69 0.95 -3.12
N VAL A 9 -3.12 1.36 -4.26
CA VAL A 9 -3.66 1.05 -5.57
C VAL A 9 -2.69 0.11 -6.26
N MET A 10 -3.17 -1.10 -6.55
CA MET A 10 -2.42 -2.15 -7.23
C MET A 10 -2.98 -2.34 -8.65
N PRO A 11 -2.40 -1.69 -9.67
CA PRO A 11 -2.73 -2.00 -11.05
C PRO A 11 -2.42 -3.47 -11.33
N LEU A 12 -3.36 -4.18 -11.98
CA LEU A 12 -3.16 -5.58 -12.34
C LEU A 12 -2.35 -5.68 -13.64
N SER A 13 -1.02 -5.62 -13.52
CA SER A 13 -0.08 -5.76 -14.64
C SER A 13 -0.10 -7.16 -15.24
N GLN A 14 0.48 -7.33 -16.43
CA GLN A 14 0.61 -8.66 -17.03
C GLN A 14 1.47 -9.59 -16.17
N GLU A 15 2.57 -9.07 -15.60
CA GLU A 15 3.45 -9.84 -14.71
C GLU A 15 2.70 -10.33 -13.46
N LEU A 16 1.89 -9.46 -12.83
CA LEU A 16 1.05 -9.87 -11.71
C LEU A 16 -0.02 -10.91 -12.09
N LYS A 17 -0.62 -10.81 -13.28
CA LYS A 17 -1.56 -11.84 -13.78
C LYS A 17 -0.88 -13.18 -13.96
N ASP A 18 0.33 -13.17 -14.52
CA ASP A 18 1.10 -14.38 -14.73
C ASP A 18 1.49 -15.01 -13.39
N MET A 19 1.95 -14.21 -12.42
CA MET A 19 2.23 -14.67 -11.06
C MET A 19 1.01 -15.29 -10.37
N ILE A 20 -0.16 -14.64 -10.48
CA ILE A 20 -1.42 -15.17 -9.94
C ILE A 20 -1.76 -16.52 -10.59
N SER A 21 -1.56 -16.64 -11.91
CA SER A 21 -1.83 -17.88 -12.65
C SER A 21 -0.91 -19.05 -12.25
N HIS A 22 0.21 -18.75 -11.58
CA HIS A 22 1.14 -19.74 -11.03
C HIS A 22 1.06 -19.86 -9.50
N ASP A 23 -0.06 -19.44 -8.89
CA ASP A 23 -0.31 -19.52 -7.45
C ASP A 23 0.81 -18.89 -6.59
N ALA A 24 1.39 -17.77 -7.07
CA ALA A 24 2.45 -17.08 -6.35
C ALA A 24 2.01 -16.66 -4.94
N GLU A 25 2.93 -16.76 -3.98
CA GLU A 25 2.67 -16.30 -2.61
C GLU A 25 2.32 -14.82 -2.57
N LEU A 26 1.41 -14.45 -1.64
CA LEU A 26 0.95 -13.08 -1.47
C LEU A 26 2.09 -12.08 -1.23
N ASN A 27 3.16 -12.51 -0.56
CA ASN A 27 4.33 -11.67 -0.33
C ASN A 27 5.10 -11.36 -1.60
N GLU A 28 5.20 -12.31 -2.53
CA GLU A 28 5.84 -12.10 -3.83
C GLU A 28 5.00 -11.18 -4.72
N LEU A 29 3.68 -11.39 -4.75
CA LEU A 29 2.75 -10.47 -5.44
C LEU A 29 2.88 -9.04 -4.91
N ARG A 30 2.94 -8.88 -3.59
CA ARG A 30 3.09 -7.55 -2.96
C ARG A 30 4.43 -6.90 -3.34
N LYS A 31 5.53 -7.65 -3.29
CA LYS A 31 6.86 -7.15 -3.70
C LYS A 31 6.84 -6.68 -5.15
N GLN A 32 6.25 -7.48 -6.04
CA GLN A 32 6.15 -7.12 -7.45
C GLN A 32 5.30 -5.87 -7.65
N ALA A 33 4.12 -5.80 -7.04
CA ALA A 33 3.28 -4.60 -7.10
C ALA A 33 4.00 -3.35 -6.57
N MET A 34 4.75 -3.46 -5.48
CA MET A 34 5.55 -2.35 -4.94
C MET A 34 6.67 -1.93 -5.88
N LYS A 35 7.33 -2.88 -6.54
CA LYS A 35 8.35 -2.63 -7.57
C LYS A 35 7.75 -1.89 -8.77
N GLU A 36 6.50 -2.17 -9.11
CA GLU A 36 5.72 -1.47 -10.15
C GLU A 36 5.14 -0.12 -9.70
N GLY A 37 5.44 0.32 -8.48
CA GLY A 37 5.07 1.65 -7.97
C GLY A 37 3.83 1.69 -7.09
N MET A 38 3.23 0.54 -6.75
CA MET A 38 2.24 0.49 -5.68
C MET A 38 2.85 1.01 -4.38
N ARG A 39 2.14 1.94 -3.73
CA ARG A 39 2.51 2.41 -2.38
C ARG A 39 1.57 1.79 -1.38
N THR A 40 2.14 1.32 -0.28
CA THR A 40 1.34 0.76 0.81
C THR A 40 0.56 1.84 1.53
N LEU A 41 -0.51 1.48 2.25
CA LEU A 41 -1.30 2.43 3.05
C LEU A 41 -0.43 3.28 3.98
N ARG A 42 0.57 2.67 4.64
CA ARG A 42 1.50 3.40 5.52
C ARG A 42 2.36 4.41 4.77
N LEU A 43 2.87 4.04 3.59
CA LEU A 43 3.64 4.97 2.75
C LEU A 43 2.76 6.12 2.23
N SER A 44 1.53 5.81 1.82
CA SER A 44 0.53 6.80 1.42
C SER A 44 0.22 7.78 2.57
N GLY A 45 0.00 7.25 3.78
CA GLY A 45 -0.20 8.06 4.98
C GLY A 45 0.99 8.90 5.36
N ALA A 46 2.22 8.35 5.31
CA ALA A 46 3.44 9.10 5.58
C ALA A 46 3.60 10.31 4.64
N GLN A 47 3.22 10.19 3.37
CA GLN A 47 3.20 11.33 2.44
C GLN A 47 2.20 12.41 2.85
N LYS A 48 1.02 12.02 3.37
CA LYS A 48 0.02 12.96 3.87
C LYS A 48 0.48 13.66 5.15
N VAL A 49 1.19 12.95 6.03
CA VAL A 49 1.82 13.52 7.23
C VAL A 49 2.88 14.55 6.82
N ALA A 50 3.77 14.19 5.90
CA ALA A 50 4.82 15.09 5.41
C ALA A 50 4.24 16.36 4.75
N ALA A 51 3.04 16.27 4.16
CA ALA A 51 2.32 17.40 3.59
C ALA A 51 1.47 18.21 4.61
N GLY A 52 1.48 17.84 5.90
CA GLY A 52 0.71 18.52 6.95
C GLY A 52 -0.81 18.29 6.88
N LEU A 53 -1.26 17.22 6.22
CA LEU A 53 -2.69 16.93 5.98
C LEU A 53 -3.31 15.99 7.04
N THR A 54 -2.50 15.29 7.82
CA THR A 54 -2.91 14.34 8.88
C THR A 54 -1.74 14.14 9.86
N THR A 55 -1.95 13.41 10.95
CA THR A 55 -0.90 13.12 11.93
C THR A 55 -0.40 11.67 11.84
N PRO A 56 0.83 11.38 12.32
CA PRO A 56 1.31 10.00 12.44
C PRO A 56 0.35 9.08 13.20
N GLU A 57 -0.26 9.58 14.28
CA GLU A 57 -1.18 8.83 15.13
C GLU A 57 -2.44 8.41 14.37
N GLU A 58 -2.99 9.30 13.54
CA GLU A 58 -4.13 8.99 12.68
C GLU A 58 -3.79 7.89 11.68
N VAL A 59 -2.61 7.96 11.04
CA VAL A 59 -2.14 6.97 10.08
C VAL A 59 -1.91 5.61 10.75
N LEU A 60 -1.20 5.57 11.87
CA LEU A 60 -0.88 4.34 12.58
C LEU A 60 -2.14 3.63 13.11
N ARG A 61 -3.20 4.38 13.42
CA ARG A 61 -4.48 3.82 13.86
C ARG A 61 -5.24 3.09 12.75
N VAL A 62 -5.07 3.49 11.48
CA VAL A 62 -5.86 2.94 10.35
C VAL A 62 -5.03 2.13 9.34
N ALA A 63 -3.69 2.23 9.36
CA ALA A 63 -2.82 1.57 8.40
C ALA A 63 -2.02 0.41 9.04
N PRO A 64 -2.29 -0.85 8.67
CA PRO A 64 -1.59 -2.02 9.21
C PRO A 64 -0.11 -2.08 8.81
N VAL A 65 0.69 -2.86 9.55
CA VAL A 65 2.10 -3.10 9.22
C VAL A 65 2.17 -3.94 7.95
N VAL A 66 3.07 -3.59 7.03
CA VAL A 66 3.31 -4.39 5.82
C VAL A 66 3.98 -5.70 6.25
N GLY A 67 3.29 -6.83 6.06
CA GLY A 67 3.79 -8.16 6.41
C GLY A 67 3.49 -8.63 7.84
N GLY A 68 2.64 -7.92 8.58
CA GLY A 68 2.10 -8.41 9.86
C GLY A 68 0.82 -9.20 9.68
N ALA A 69 0.68 -10.29 10.45
CA ALA A 69 -0.61 -10.92 10.73
C ALA A 69 -1.58 -9.95 11.40
#